data_AF-A0A7W9ANX6-F1
#
_entry.id   AF-A0A7W9ANX6-F1
#
_cell.length_a   1.000
_cell.length_b   1.000
_cell.length_c   1.000
_cell.angle_alpha   90.00
_cell.angle_beta   90.00
_cell.angle_gamma   90.00
#
_symmetry.space_group_name_H-M   'P 1'
#
loop_
_entity.id
_entity.type
_entity.pdbx_description
1 polymer ?
#
loop_
_entity_poly.entity_id
_entity_poly.type
_entity_poly.pdbx_seq_one_letter_code
_entity_poly.pdbx_strand_id
1 'polypeptide(L)'
;MMQLHDDAGPWTLDRHLTASRTAIAQIAGDPNADTLQPVCHHFSEIDPVDPEHASVERTYAALTPRFVAIGLEFAADRLEAWEQARPTLNWVADRVPALMEAASGAGLLYEGWSWEPRGRKPICATAFEIINNRAD
;
A
#
# COMPACT_ATOMS: atom_id res chain seq x y z
N MET A 1 -12.59 2.62 -13.47
CA MET A 1 -12.96 2.17 -12.11
C MET A 1 -12.94 3.41 -11.25
N MET A 2 -14.06 3.84 -10.68
CA MET A 2 -14.15 5.10 -9.94
C MET A 2 -13.74 4.83 -8.49
N GLN A 3 -12.55 5.24 -8.09
CA GLN A 3 -12.16 5.31 -6.67
C GLN A 3 -13.05 6.38 -6.01
N LEU A 4 -13.85 5.97 -5.02
CA LEU A 4 -14.52 6.91 -4.13
C LEU A 4 -13.47 7.38 -3.12
N HIS A 5 -12.87 8.55 -3.36
CA HIS A 5 -12.04 9.21 -2.36
C HIS A 5 -12.95 9.78 -1.26
N ASP A 6 -12.60 9.50 -0.01
CA ASP A 6 -13.17 10.17 1.16
C ASP A 6 -12.70 11.64 1.13
N ASP A 7 -13.61 12.62 1.19
CA ASP A 7 -13.35 14.08 1.06
C ASP A 7 -12.46 14.68 2.18
N ALA A 8 -11.84 13.83 3.01
CA ALA A 8 -11.10 14.18 4.21
C ALA A 8 -9.62 14.57 3.97
N GLY A 9 -9.16 14.61 2.72
CA GLY A 9 -7.76 14.84 2.37
C GLY A 9 -6.83 13.65 2.68
N PRO A 10 -5.51 13.77 2.43
CA PRO A 10 -4.55 12.68 2.62
C PRO A 10 -4.55 12.18 4.06
N TRP A 11 -4.39 10.87 4.24
CA TRP A 11 -4.27 10.29 5.57
C TRP A 11 -3.02 10.78 6.28
N THR A 12 -3.18 11.16 7.55
CA THR A 12 -2.03 11.44 8.43
C THR A 12 -1.36 10.14 8.86
N LEU A 13 -0.12 10.22 9.34
CA LEU A 13 0.58 9.08 9.92
C LEU A 13 -0.26 8.42 11.03
N ASP A 14 -0.85 9.21 11.93
CA ASP A 14 -1.70 8.67 13.00
C ASP A 14 -2.93 7.90 12.48
N ARG A 15 -3.54 8.38 11.39
CA ARG A 15 -4.66 7.67 10.74
C ARG A 15 -4.20 6.33 10.15
N HIS A 16 -3.06 6.28 9.48
CA HIS A 16 -2.47 5.02 9.01
C HIS A 16 -2.14 4.06 10.16
N LEU A 17 -1.52 4.54 11.23
CA LEU A 17 -1.18 3.72 12.40
C LEU A 17 -2.44 3.19 13.09
N THR A 18 -3.50 4.00 13.20
CA THR A 18 -4.79 3.60 13.75
C THR A 18 -5.46 2.53 12.90
N ALA A 19 -5.56 2.73 11.58
CA ALA A 19 -6.11 1.71 10.68
C ALA A 19 -5.30 0.41 10.71
N SER A 20 -3.97 0.53 10.79
CA SER A 20 -3.07 -0.63 10.86
C SER A 20 -3.27 -1.46 12.13
N ARG A 21 -3.57 -0.83 13.27
CA ARG A 21 -3.94 -1.56 14.50
C ARG A 21 -5.18 -2.44 14.30
N THR A 22 -6.21 -1.91 13.64
CA THR A 22 -7.43 -2.66 13.32
C THR A 22 -7.12 -3.82 12.36
N ALA A 23 -6.35 -3.57 11.30
CA ALA A 23 -5.95 -4.61 10.36
C ALA A 23 -5.14 -5.74 11.04
N ILE A 24 -4.17 -5.40 11.88
CA ILE A 24 -3.36 -6.39 12.61
C ILE A 24 -4.22 -7.25 13.55
N ALA A 25 -5.20 -6.65 14.23
CA ALA A 25 -6.13 -7.40 15.07
C ALA A 25 -6.97 -8.39 14.25
N GLN A 26 -7.35 -8.02 13.02
CA GLN A 26 -8.05 -8.94 12.11
C GLN A 26 -7.13 -10.05 11.60
N ILE A 27 -5.88 -9.73 11.22
CA ILE A 27 -4.87 -10.71 10.79
C ILE A 27 -4.64 -11.76 11.88
N ALA A 28 -4.59 -11.35 13.15
CA ALA A 28 -4.40 -12.28 14.27
C ALA A 28 -5.50 -13.36 14.38
N GLY A 29 -6.68 -13.13 13.80
CA GLY A 29 -7.75 -14.12 13.72
C GLY A 29 -7.73 -14.98 12.45
N ASP A 30 -6.81 -14.73 11.52
CA ASP A 30 -6.71 -15.45 10.26
C ASP A 30 -5.84 -16.72 10.38
N PRO A 31 -6.23 -17.86 9.77
CA PRO A 31 -5.42 -19.08 9.78
C PRO A 31 -4.00 -18.91 9.23
N ASN A 32 -3.77 -17.91 8.38
CA ASN A 32 -2.46 -17.66 7.76
C ASN A 32 -1.59 -16.66 8.53
N ALA A 33 -2.03 -16.15 9.69
CA ALA A 33 -1.38 -15.07 10.44
C ALA A 33 0.11 -15.29 10.71
N ASP A 34 0.50 -16.53 11.02
CA ASP A 34 1.86 -16.89 11.44
C ASP A 34 2.84 -17.12 10.28
N THR A 35 2.35 -17.03 9.04
CA THR A 35 3.12 -17.26 7.82
C THR A 35 3.38 -15.97 7.06
N LEU A 36 4.48 -15.92 6.30
CA LEU A 36 4.71 -14.80 5.39
C LEU A 36 3.62 -14.82 4.31
N GLN A 37 3.00 -13.67 4.09
CA GLN A 37 2.04 -13.46 3.02
C GLN A 37 2.41 -12.22 2.21
N PRO A 38 1.91 -12.12 0.97
CA PRO A 38 2.03 -10.89 0.20
C PRO A 38 1.41 -9.72 0.95
N VAL A 39 2.15 -8.62 1.03
CA VAL A 39 1.67 -7.32 1.47
C VAL A 39 1.86 -6.35 0.32
N CYS A 40 0.79 -5.66 -0.06
CA CYS A 40 0.80 -4.60 -1.06
C CYS A 40 0.72 -3.25 -0.36
N HIS A 41 1.60 -2.34 -0.73
CA HIS A 41 1.62 -0.94 -0.36
C HIS A 41 1.10 -0.12 -1.53
N HIS A 42 0.05 0.66 -1.29
CA HIS A 42 -0.68 1.38 -2.32
C HIS A 42 -0.26 2.85 -2.35
N PHE A 43 -0.07 3.39 -3.54
CA PHE A 43 0.27 4.79 -3.73
C PHE A 43 -0.66 5.44 -4.76
N SER A 44 -0.86 6.74 -4.63
CA SER A 44 -1.59 7.56 -5.60
C SER A 44 -0.73 8.74 -6.03
N GLU A 45 -1.06 9.32 -7.18
CA GLU A 45 -0.39 10.49 -7.71
C GLU A 45 -0.93 11.75 -7.01
N ILE A 46 -0.04 12.64 -6.55
CA ILE A 46 -0.46 13.97 -6.08
C ILE A 46 -1.01 14.79 -7.25
N ASP A 47 -0.32 14.72 -8.38
CA ASP A 47 -0.73 15.32 -9.66
C ASP A 47 -0.79 14.18 -10.69
N PRO A 48 -1.99 13.73 -11.09
CA PRO A 48 -2.16 12.60 -11.98
C PRO A 48 -1.44 12.77 -13.31
N VAL A 49 -0.67 11.76 -13.72
CA VAL A 49 -0.07 11.73 -15.05
C VAL A 49 -1.17 11.68 -16.09
N ASP A 50 -1.16 12.65 -17.00
CA ASP A 50 -2.03 12.64 -18.17
C ASP A 50 -1.62 11.48 -19.11
N PRO A 51 -2.47 10.45 -19.27
CA PRO A 51 -2.15 9.27 -20.06
C PRO A 51 -2.04 9.56 -21.56
N GLU A 52 -2.56 10.68 -22.06
CA GLU A 52 -2.41 11.09 -23.46
C GLU A 52 -0.99 11.60 -23.76
N HIS A 53 -0.30 12.09 -22.73
CA HIS A 53 0.99 12.77 -22.86
C HIS A 53 2.16 11.99 -22.26
N ALA A 54 1.91 11.17 -21.24
CA ALA A 54 2.93 10.40 -20.55
C ALA A 54 2.38 9.05 -20.03
N SER A 55 3.29 8.17 -19.64
CA SER A 55 2.95 6.85 -19.08
C SER A 55 3.34 6.85 -17.60
N VAL A 56 2.41 6.45 -16.73
CA VAL A 56 2.64 6.30 -15.28
C VAL A 56 3.90 5.48 -15.01
N GLU A 57 4.03 4.31 -15.67
CA GLU A 57 5.20 3.45 -15.56
C GLU A 57 6.50 4.21 -15.87
N ARG A 58 6.55 4.96 -16.99
CA ARG A 58 7.75 5.72 -17.36
C ARG A 58 8.04 6.88 -16.41
N THR A 59 7.00 7.56 -15.91
CA THR A 59 7.13 8.65 -14.94
C THR A 59 7.76 8.16 -13.64
N TYR A 60 7.37 6.98 -13.17
CA TYR A 60 7.74 6.48 -11.84
C TYR A 60 8.76 5.34 -11.83
N ALA A 61 9.23 4.86 -12.98
CA ALA A 61 10.26 3.81 -13.08
C ALA A 61 11.55 4.13 -12.30
N ALA A 62 11.90 5.41 -12.16
CA ALA A 62 13.07 5.85 -11.39
C ALA A 62 12.93 5.58 -9.88
N LEU A 63 11.74 5.26 -9.38
CA LEU A 63 11.51 4.90 -7.98
C LEU A 63 11.85 3.44 -7.69
N THR A 64 11.85 2.56 -8.69
CA THR A 64 12.11 1.12 -8.49
C THR A 64 13.39 0.86 -7.69
N PRO A 65 14.56 1.47 -7.99
CA PRO A 65 15.76 1.28 -7.18
C PRO A 65 15.63 1.77 -5.73
N ARG A 66 14.82 2.81 -5.47
CA ARG A 66 14.59 3.35 -4.11
C ARG A 66 13.79 2.37 -3.26
N PHE A 67 12.73 1.79 -3.83
CA PHE A 67 11.92 0.77 -3.17
C PHE A 67 12.69 -0.54 -2.96
N VAL A 68 13.51 -0.94 -3.95
CA VAL A 68 14.38 -2.11 -3.81
C VAL A 68 15.39 -1.93 -2.67
N ALA A 69 15.94 -0.72 -2.48
CA ALA A 69 16.87 -0.43 -1.39
C ALA A 69 16.27 -0.61 0.01
N ILE A 70 14.95 -0.54 0.15
CA ILE A 70 14.23 -0.80 1.40
C ILE A 70 13.57 -2.19 1.45
N GLY A 71 13.88 -3.05 0.47
CA GLY A 71 13.46 -4.44 0.41
C GLY A 71 12.09 -4.68 -0.24
N LEU A 72 11.61 -3.75 -1.07
CA LEU A 72 10.30 -3.83 -1.74
C LEU A 72 10.45 -3.98 -3.26
N GLU A 73 9.54 -4.74 -3.87
CA GLU A 73 9.36 -4.80 -5.32
C GLU A 73 8.35 -3.73 -5.75
N PHE A 74 8.74 -2.76 -6.57
CA PHE A 74 7.86 -1.67 -7.00
C PHE A 74 7.38 -1.85 -8.45
N ALA A 75 6.05 -1.93 -8.61
CA ALA A 75 5.34 -1.96 -9.86
C ALA A 75 4.87 -0.54 -10.22
N ALA A 76 5.69 0.17 -11.00
CA ALA A 76 5.48 1.59 -11.33
C ALA A 76 4.22 1.84 -12.17
N ASP A 77 3.78 0.87 -12.96
CA ASP A 77 2.54 0.93 -13.77
C ASP A 77 1.27 0.96 -12.91
N ARG A 78 1.31 0.35 -11.72
CA ARG A 78 0.20 0.26 -10.79
C ARG A 78 0.36 1.12 -9.54
N LEU A 79 1.54 1.73 -9.36
CA LEU A 79 1.91 2.46 -8.16
C LEU A 79 1.72 1.59 -6.90
N GLU A 80 2.24 0.36 -6.98
CA GLU A 80 2.19 -0.62 -5.89
C GLU A 80 3.60 -1.06 -5.51
N ALA A 81 3.88 -1.19 -4.22
CA ALA A 81 5.09 -1.85 -3.73
C ALA A 81 4.75 -3.12 -2.95
N TRP A 82 5.48 -4.19 -3.18
CA TRP A 82 5.17 -5.52 -2.65
C TRP A 82 6.29 -6.06 -1.75
N GLU A 83 5.90 -6.71 -0.65
CA GLU A 83 6.80 -7.56 0.15
C GLU A 83 6.11 -8.84 0.64
N GLN A 84 6.92 -9.78 1.13
CA GLN A 84 6.44 -10.93 1.90
C GLN A 84 6.67 -10.61 3.38
N ALA A 85 5.59 -10.45 4.14
CA ALA A 85 5.68 -10.00 5.52
C ALA A 85 4.67 -10.68 6.45
N ARG A 86 4.96 -10.57 7.74
CA ARG A 86 4.03 -10.80 8.85
C ARG A 86 3.80 -9.46 9.55
N PRO A 87 2.74 -8.72 9.20
CA PRO A 87 2.48 -7.42 9.79
C PRO A 87 2.36 -7.52 11.32
N THR A 88 3.16 -6.72 12.01
CA THR A 88 3.11 -6.51 13.46
C THR A 88 3.10 -5.02 13.73
N LEU A 89 2.80 -4.60 14.96
CA LEU A 89 2.82 -3.17 15.30
C LEU A 89 4.21 -2.54 15.10
N ASN A 90 5.28 -3.29 15.37
CA ASN A 90 6.65 -2.82 15.11
C ASN A 90 6.92 -2.70 13.60
N TRP A 91 6.50 -3.70 12.81
CA TRP A 91 6.62 -3.63 11.35
C TRP A 91 5.88 -2.40 10.79
N VAL A 92 4.69 -2.07 11.28
CA VAL A 92 3.95 -0.87 10.86
C VAL A 92 4.71 0.41 11.26
N ALA A 93 5.20 0.47 12.50
CA ALA A 93 5.92 1.63 13.02
C ALA A 93 7.19 1.93 12.22
N ASP A 94 7.85 0.90 11.69
CA ASP A 94 9.04 1.03 10.84
C ASP A 94 8.66 1.32 9.38
N ARG A 95 7.70 0.57 8.81
CA ARG A 95 7.37 0.64 7.37
C ARG A 95 6.59 1.88 6.98
N VAL A 96 5.53 2.22 7.70
CA VAL A 96 4.61 3.28 7.27
C VAL A 96 5.32 4.64 7.15
N PRO A 97 6.08 5.12 8.15
CA PRO A 97 6.81 6.38 8.01
C PRO A 97 7.80 6.39 6.85
N ALA A 98 8.57 5.31 6.68
CA ALA A 98 9.56 5.20 5.62
C ALA A 98 8.92 5.25 4.21
N LEU A 99 7.75 4.62 4.05
CA LEU A 99 7.01 4.64 2.78
C LEU A 99 6.35 5.97 2.49
N MET A 100 5.81 6.64 3.51
CA MET A 100 5.30 8.00 3.38
C MET A 100 6.41 8.97 2.95
N GLU A 101 7.61 8.85 3.55
CA GLU A 101 8.77 9.65 3.19
C GLU A 101 9.21 9.38 1.74
N ALA A 102 9.35 8.11 1.36
CA ALA A 102 9.72 7.70 0.00
C ALA A 102 8.73 8.19 -1.06
N ALA A 103 7.41 8.16 -0.76
CA ALA A 103 6.35 8.62 -1.65
C ALA A 103 6.35 10.16 -1.80
N SER A 104 6.43 10.89 -0.68
CA SER A 104 6.38 12.36 -0.70
C SER A 104 7.54 12.98 -1.50
N GLY A 105 8.74 12.39 -1.41
CA GLY A 105 9.90 12.79 -2.20
C GLY A 105 9.82 12.46 -3.70
N ALA A 106 8.70 11.87 -4.14
CA ALA A 106 8.46 11.40 -5.49
C ALA A 106 7.16 11.92 -6.12
N GLY A 107 6.42 12.79 -5.45
CA GLY A 107 5.11 13.27 -5.95
C GLY A 107 3.98 12.24 -5.81
N LEU A 108 4.15 11.26 -4.92
CA LEU A 108 3.14 10.26 -4.59
C LEU A 108 2.60 10.47 -3.17
N LEU A 109 1.37 10.02 -2.94
CA LEU A 109 0.78 9.82 -1.62
C LEU A 109 0.81 8.34 -1.28
N TYR A 110 1.09 8.02 -0.02
CA TYR A 110 0.91 6.66 0.49
C TYR A 110 -0.54 6.49 0.93
N GLU A 111 -1.22 5.51 0.35
CA GLU A 111 -2.64 5.26 0.58
C GLU A 111 -2.91 4.10 1.54
N GLY A 112 -1.84 3.48 2.06
CA GLY A 112 -1.91 2.39 3.03
C GLY A 112 -1.48 1.05 2.46
N TRP A 113 -1.88 -0.04 3.12
CA TRP A 113 -1.44 -1.38 2.78
C TRP A 113 -2.55 -2.44 2.90
N SER A 114 -2.41 -3.51 2.14
CA SER A 114 -3.23 -4.72 2.23
C SER A 114 -2.36 -5.95 2.49
N TRP A 115 -2.80 -6.80 3.41
CA TRP A 115 -2.29 -8.17 3.57
C TRP A 115 -3.16 -9.11 2.77
N GLU A 116 -2.54 -9.85 1.84
CA GLU A 116 -3.24 -10.58 0.79
C GLU A 116 -2.99 -12.09 0.88
N PRO A 117 -3.57 -12.76 1.88
CA PRO A 117 -3.46 -14.20 2.03
C PRO A 117 -4.06 -14.93 0.84
N ARG A 118 -3.42 -16.02 0.40
CA ARG A 118 -3.95 -16.84 -0.69
C ARG A 118 -5.30 -17.45 -0.32
N GLY A 119 -6.24 -17.42 -1.27
CA GLY A 119 -7.57 -18.03 -1.14
C GLY A 119 -8.48 -17.36 -0.10
N ARG A 120 -8.17 -16.11 0.29
CA ARG A 120 -8.93 -15.36 1.28
C ARG A 120 -9.01 -13.89 0.88
N LYS A 121 -9.95 -13.17 1.48
CA LYS A 121 -10.09 -11.72 1.24
C LYS A 121 -8.91 -10.95 1.84
N PRO A 122 -8.39 -9.93 1.15
CA PRO A 122 -7.41 -9.02 1.71
C PRO A 122 -7.89 -8.38 3.01
N ILE A 123 -6.97 -8.19 3.95
CA ILE A 123 -7.18 -7.38 5.15
C ILE A 123 -6.43 -6.07 4.96
N CYS A 124 -7.13 -4.94 5.05
CA CYS A 124 -6.63 -3.65 4.59
C CYS A 124 -6.52 -2.61 5.72
N ALA A 125 -5.49 -1.79 5.62
CA ALA A 125 -5.34 -0.52 6.32
C ALA A 125 -5.10 0.58 5.29
N THR A 126 -6.14 0.87 4.51
CA THR A 126 -6.10 1.75 3.33
C THR A 126 -7.08 2.91 3.42
N ALA A 127 -6.76 4.01 2.74
CA ALA A 127 -7.61 5.19 2.63
C ALA A 127 -8.84 5.03 1.73
N PHE A 128 -8.88 3.93 0.97
CA PHE A 128 -9.96 3.57 0.08
C PHE A 128 -10.37 2.12 0.31
N GLU A 129 -11.56 1.77 -0.17
CA GLU A 129 -12.05 0.40 -0.15
C GLU A 129 -11.40 -0.43 -1.27
N ILE A 130 -10.76 -1.55 -0.91
CA ILE A 130 -10.28 -2.51 -1.90
C ILE A 130 -11.42 -3.47 -2.24
N ILE A 131 -11.93 -3.37 -3.47
CA ILE A 131 -12.89 -4.34 -4.00
C ILE A 131 -12.12 -5.60 -4.39
N ASN A 132 -12.26 -6.66 -3.60
CA ASN A 132 -11.67 -7.94 -3.93
C ASN A 132 -12.46 -8.64 -5.05
N ASN A 133 -11.91 -8.61 -6.27
CA ASN A 133 -12.45 -9.34 -7.43
C ASN A 133 -11.93 -10.78 -7.53
N ARG A 134 -11.13 -11.27 -6.57
CA ARG A 134 -10.77 -12.69 -6.50
C ARG A 134 -12.04 -13.43 -6.06
N ALA A 135 -12.73 -14.02 -7.03
CA ALA A 135 -13.81 -14.97 -6.78
C ALA A 135 -13.30 -16.10 -5.89
N ASP A 136 -14.06 -16.45 -4.86
CA ASP A 136 -13.90 -17.69 -4.12
C ASP A 136 -14.11 -18.90 -5.07
#